data_AF-A0A1Z9PVP1-F1
#
_entry.id   AF-A0A1Z9PVP1-F1
#
_cell.length_a   1.000
_cell.length_b   1.000
_cell.length_c   1.000
_cell.angle_alpha   90.00
_cell.angle_beta   90.00
_cell.angle_gamma   90.00
#
_symmetry.space_group_name_H-M   'P 1'
#
loop_
_entity.id
_entity.type
_entity.pdbx_description
1 polymer ?
#
loop_
_entity_poly.entity_id
_entity_poly.type
_entity_poly.pdbx_seq_one_letter_code
_entity_poly.pdbx_strand_id
1 'polypeptide(L)'
;MFKKNLYGEKLKMCEKGNNGIGSSSVNDNTCSEMGGGVHQICVRNIGQGKSFSKETGQQDWSSKKGINNHCACLGAWALYVSKGHNDKFVKCDAIPDTIFNQIYQKNWSTWNGLELDNQAEIGLKSIYDQCIKDAPNQEAKQYLKSKYYTMNN
;
A
#
# COMPACT_ATOMS: atom_id res chain seq x y z
N MET A 1 -21.45 0.30 -1.28
CA MET A 1 -20.46 -0.46 -2.07
C MET A 1 -19.54 -1.19 -1.10
N PHE A 2 -19.31 -2.50 -1.28
CA PHE A 2 -18.39 -3.24 -0.43
C PHE A 2 -16.94 -2.91 -0.80
N LYS A 3 -16.11 -2.54 0.19
CA LYS A 3 -14.67 -2.35 0.00
C LYS A 3 -14.03 -3.74 -0.20
N LYS A 4 -13.50 -4.02 -1.39
CA LYS A 4 -12.84 -5.28 -1.70
C LYS A 4 -11.33 -5.16 -1.54
N ASN A 5 -10.67 -6.22 -1.08
CA ASN A 5 -9.22 -6.31 -1.07
C ASN A 5 -8.67 -6.85 -2.41
N LEU A 6 -7.34 -6.97 -2.50
CA LEU A 6 -6.61 -7.53 -3.65
C LEU A 6 -7.03 -8.94 -4.09
N TYR A 7 -7.76 -9.67 -3.23
CA TYR A 7 -8.24 -11.02 -3.48
C TYR A 7 -9.73 -11.07 -3.83
N GLY A 8 -10.38 -9.92 -3.94
CA GLY A 8 -11.81 -9.82 -4.23
C GLY A 8 -12.71 -10.05 -3.01
N GLU A 9 -12.12 -10.23 -1.83
CA GLU A 9 -12.79 -10.46 -0.55
C GLU A 9 -13.05 -9.13 0.17
N LYS A 10 -13.75 -9.18 1.31
CA LYS A 10 -13.96 -8.00 2.16
C LYS A 10 -12.63 -7.42 2.66
N LEU A 11 -12.44 -6.12 2.49
CA LEU A 11 -11.26 -5.39 2.97
C LEU A 11 -11.09 -5.54 4.48
N LYS A 12 -9.90 -5.99 4.92
CA LYS A 12 -9.55 -6.11 6.33
C LYS A 12 -8.88 -4.85 6.85
N MET A 13 -8.89 -4.70 8.17
CA MET A 13 -8.17 -3.61 8.86
C MET A 13 -6.66 -3.77 8.68
N CYS A 14 -5.95 -2.67 8.46
CA CYS A 14 -4.50 -2.65 8.37
C CYS A 14 -3.87 -2.81 9.76
N GLU A 15 -4.22 -1.91 10.68
CA GLU A 15 -3.78 -1.90 12.08
C GLU A 15 -4.94 -2.34 12.99
N LYS A 16 -4.69 -3.27 13.91
CA LYS A 16 -5.65 -3.63 14.96
C LYS A 16 -5.60 -2.51 16.00
N GLY A 17 -6.68 -1.75 16.12
CA GLY A 17 -6.75 -0.58 16.99
C GLY A 17 -6.33 -0.88 18.43
N ASN A 18 -5.20 -0.32 18.83
CA ASN A 18 -4.88 0.06 20.19
C ASN A 18 -3.93 1.25 20.07
N ASN A 19 -4.36 2.43 20.55
CA ASN A 19 -3.58 3.68 20.74
C ASN A 19 -3.90 4.90 19.86
N GLY A 20 -5.08 4.99 19.24
CA GLY A 20 -5.63 6.29 18.81
C GLY A 20 -4.89 7.04 17.68
N ILE A 21 -3.84 6.48 17.10
CA ILE A 21 -3.17 6.99 15.89
C ILE A 21 -3.55 6.05 14.75
N GLY A 22 -4.69 6.32 14.11
CA GLY A 22 -5.21 5.51 13.01
C GLY A 22 -4.14 5.21 11.94
N SER A 23 -4.24 4.02 11.34
CA SER A 23 -3.35 3.61 10.24
C SER A 23 -3.59 4.39 8.95
N SER A 24 -4.74 5.04 8.81
CA SER A 24 -5.14 5.90 7.69
C SER A 24 -6.00 7.04 8.23
N SER A 25 -6.16 8.11 7.45
CA SER A 25 -7.09 9.22 7.72
C SER A 25 -8.55 8.78 7.83
N VAL A 26 -8.89 7.53 7.45
CA VAL A 26 -10.23 6.96 7.64
C VAL A 26 -10.38 6.29 9.00
N ASN A 27 -11.41 6.67 9.75
CA ASN A 27 -11.71 6.24 11.13
C ASN A 27 -12.09 4.75 11.29
N ASP A 28 -11.88 3.90 10.26
CA ASP A 28 -12.19 2.46 10.28
C ASP A 28 -10.94 1.55 10.29
N ASN A 29 -9.73 2.14 10.37
CA ASN A 29 -8.43 1.44 10.32
C ASN A 29 -8.20 0.60 9.04
N THR A 30 -8.95 0.87 7.97
CA THR A 30 -8.70 0.28 6.66
C THR A 30 -7.89 1.25 5.79
N CYS A 31 -7.13 0.74 4.82
CA CYS A 31 -6.43 1.59 3.86
C CYS A 31 -7.37 1.91 2.68
N SER A 32 -8.49 2.60 2.93
CA SER A 32 -9.53 2.85 1.91
C SER A 32 -9.80 4.33 1.65
N GLU A 33 -8.86 5.18 2.05
CA GLU A 33 -8.91 6.60 1.78
C GLU A 33 -8.87 6.87 0.27
N MET A 34 -9.78 7.75 -0.19
CA MET A 34 -9.96 8.10 -1.60
C MET A 34 -9.65 9.57 -1.91
N GLY A 35 -9.33 10.39 -0.90
CA GLY A 35 -8.97 11.81 -1.07
C GLY A 35 -7.80 12.22 -0.18
N GLY A 36 -7.26 13.43 -0.37
CA GLY A 36 -6.27 14.07 0.52
C GLY A 36 -4.85 13.50 0.51
N GLY A 37 -4.69 12.18 0.70
CA GLY A 37 -3.40 11.48 0.64
C GLY A 37 -3.48 10.06 0.04
N VAL A 38 -4.71 9.53 -0.14
CA VAL A 38 -4.99 8.26 -0.84
C VAL A 38 -4.15 7.06 -0.33
N HIS A 39 -4.10 6.91 1.00
CA HIS A 39 -3.35 5.89 1.71
C HIS A 39 -4.02 4.50 1.59
N GLN A 40 -3.70 3.77 0.51
CA GLN A 40 -4.26 2.44 0.24
C GLN A 40 -3.30 1.27 0.46
N ILE A 41 -2.02 1.53 0.71
CA ILE A 41 -1.00 0.49 0.84
C ILE A 41 -0.77 0.17 2.31
N CYS A 42 -1.26 -0.97 2.81
CA CYS A 42 -0.98 -1.41 4.17
C CYS A 42 0.44 -2.01 4.28
N VAL A 43 1.37 -1.26 4.88
CA VAL A 43 2.74 -1.72 5.14
C VAL A 43 2.82 -2.32 6.54
N ARG A 44 3.38 -3.53 6.66
CA ARG A 44 3.59 -4.22 7.92
C ARG A 44 4.79 -3.64 8.65
N ASN A 45 4.70 -3.55 9.98
CA ASN A 45 5.78 -3.14 10.88
C ASN A 45 6.57 -1.93 10.35
N ILE A 46 5.86 -0.86 9.96
CA ILE A 46 6.43 0.21 9.12
C ILE A 46 7.61 0.94 9.79
N GLY A 47 7.66 0.91 11.12
CA GLY A 47 8.73 1.52 11.92
C GLY A 47 9.93 0.61 12.18
N GLN A 48 9.88 -0.67 11.83
CA GLN A 48 11.02 -1.57 11.94
C GLN A 48 11.94 -1.43 10.72
N GLY A 49 13.25 -1.58 10.94
CA GLY A 49 14.25 -1.49 9.87
C GLY A 49 14.53 -0.04 9.45
N LYS A 50 14.66 0.20 8.15
CA LYS A 50 14.88 1.57 7.64
C LYS A 50 13.64 2.43 7.88
N SER A 51 13.83 3.69 8.24
CA SER A 51 12.72 4.63 8.44
C SER A 51 11.99 4.87 7.11
N PHE A 52 10.79 4.30 6.97
CA PHE A 52 9.98 4.45 5.76
C PHE A 52 9.76 5.92 5.40
N SER A 53 9.39 6.73 6.39
CA SER A 53 9.04 8.12 6.17
C SER A 53 10.25 8.98 5.80
N LYS A 54 11.41 8.76 6.44
CA LYS A 54 12.65 9.46 6.08
C LYS A 54 13.13 9.06 4.68
N GLU A 55 13.09 7.76 4.37
CA GLU A 55 13.47 7.25 3.05
C GLU A 55 12.53 7.75 1.94
N THR A 56 11.32 8.18 2.28
CA THR A 56 10.34 8.76 1.33
C THR A 56 10.29 10.29 1.37
N GLY A 57 11.28 10.94 2.01
CA GLY A 57 11.44 12.40 2.01
C GLY A 57 10.56 13.15 3.02
N GLN A 58 9.94 12.45 3.96
CA GLN A 58 9.14 13.03 5.03
C GLN A 58 9.96 13.12 6.33
N GLN A 59 9.40 13.79 7.34
CA GLN A 59 9.91 13.68 8.71
C GLN A 59 9.85 12.22 9.20
N ASP A 60 10.69 11.86 10.17
CA ASP A 60 10.78 10.49 10.69
C ASP A 60 9.60 10.13 11.64
N TRP A 61 8.36 10.17 11.11
CA TRP A 61 7.18 9.70 11.84
C TRP A 61 7.10 8.18 11.93
N SER A 62 7.67 7.46 10.95
CA SER A 62 7.56 6.00 10.86
C SER A 62 8.29 5.27 11.98
N SER A 63 9.43 5.78 12.47
CA SER A 63 10.17 5.16 13.58
C SER A 63 9.34 5.02 14.86
N LYS A 64 8.38 5.94 15.09
CA LYS A 64 7.48 5.91 16.25
C LYS A 64 6.38 4.85 16.15
N LYS A 65 6.16 4.25 14.97
CA LYS A 65 5.15 3.19 14.77
C LYS A 65 5.64 1.81 15.20
N GLY A 66 6.96 1.59 15.35
CA GLY A 66 7.51 0.32 15.80
C GLY A 66 6.98 -0.88 15.00
N ILE A 67 6.37 -1.84 15.69
CA ILE A 67 5.78 -3.07 15.11
C ILE A 67 4.39 -2.86 14.48
N ASN A 68 3.86 -1.64 14.50
CA ASN A 68 2.53 -1.39 13.98
C ASN A 68 2.53 -1.31 12.45
N ASN A 69 1.43 -1.73 11.86
CA ASN A 69 1.17 -1.55 10.45
C ASN A 69 0.71 -0.11 10.19
N HIS A 70 0.88 0.39 8.97
CA HIS A 70 0.38 1.71 8.61
C HIS A 70 0.01 1.78 7.13
N CYS A 71 -0.98 2.60 6.79
CA CYS A 71 -1.36 2.83 5.41
C CYS A 71 -0.48 3.92 4.83
N ALA A 72 0.19 3.60 3.73
CA ALA A 72 0.94 4.53 2.91
C ALA A 72 0.19 4.80 1.60
N CYS A 73 0.48 5.93 0.97
CA CYS A 73 0.09 6.15 -0.42
C CYS A 73 0.99 5.31 -1.33
N LEU A 74 0.55 5.05 -2.57
CA LEU A 74 1.43 4.34 -3.51
C LEU A 74 2.71 5.14 -3.76
N GLY A 75 2.66 6.48 -3.89
CA GLY A 75 3.85 7.29 -4.15
C GLY A 75 4.98 7.07 -3.15
N ALA A 76 4.67 7.08 -1.85
CA ALA A 76 5.65 6.79 -0.80
C ALA A 76 6.14 5.34 -0.88
N TRP A 77 5.25 4.36 -1.07
CA TRP A 77 5.65 2.96 -1.21
C TRP A 77 6.55 2.73 -2.44
N ALA A 78 6.15 3.27 -3.59
CA ALA A 78 6.86 3.25 -4.85
C ALA A 78 8.26 3.84 -4.73
N LEU A 79 8.38 5.03 -4.14
CA LEU A 79 9.67 5.67 -3.91
C LEU A 79 10.56 4.82 -2.99
N TYR A 80 9.99 4.26 -1.92
CA TYR A 80 10.71 3.42 -0.98
C TYR A 80 11.33 2.20 -1.68
N VAL A 81 10.54 1.46 -2.46
CA VAL A 81 11.04 0.28 -3.17
C VAL A 81 11.97 0.64 -4.33
N SER A 82 11.73 1.78 -5.00
CA SER A 82 12.57 2.25 -6.12
C SER A 82 13.96 2.68 -5.66
N LYS A 83 14.12 3.07 -4.40
CA LYS A 83 15.43 3.27 -3.75
C LYS A 83 16.16 1.98 -3.38
N GLY A 84 15.63 0.81 -3.78
CA GLY A 84 16.22 -0.50 -3.52
C GLY A 84 15.92 -1.05 -2.14
N HIS A 85 14.97 -0.46 -1.40
CA HIS A 85 14.57 -1.00 -0.10
C HIS A 85 13.58 -2.16 -0.26
N ASN A 86 13.88 -3.29 0.38
CA ASN A 86 13.10 -4.52 0.31
C ASN A 86 12.86 -5.15 1.70
N ASP A 87 13.12 -4.40 2.78
CA ASP A 87 12.98 -4.84 4.18
C ASP A 87 11.55 -4.76 4.71
N LYS A 88 10.58 -4.30 3.89
CA LYS A 88 9.18 -4.15 4.30
C LYS A 88 8.24 -5.00 3.47
N PHE A 89 7.21 -5.50 4.15
CA PHE A 89 6.19 -6.35 3.56
C PHE A 89 4.82 -5.68 3.63
N VAL A 90 3.97 -5.93 2.64
CA VAL A 90 2.59 -5.45 2.66
C VAL A 90 1.64 -6.46 3.28
N LYS A 91 0.53 -5.98 3.85
CA LYS A 91 -0.58 -6.81 4.31
C LYS A 91 -1.67 -6.83 3.24
N CYS A 92 -1.59 -7.83 2.37
CA CYS A 92 -2.35 -7.91 1.13
C CYS A 92 -3.87 -7.93 1.31
N ASP A 93 -4.38 -8.56 2.36
CA ASP A 93 -5.82 -8.61 2.66
C ASP A 93 -6.39 -7.28 3.20
N ALA A 94 -5.52 -6.31 3.50
CA ALA A 94 -5.83 -4.96 3.95
C ALA A 94 -5.54 -3.87 2.90
N ILE A 95 -5.20 -4.27 1.67
CA ILE A 95 -5.02 -3.37 0.52
C ILE A 95 -6.27 -3.48 -0.37
N PRO A 96 -6.94 -2.39 -0.72
CA PRO A 96 -8.11 -2.43 -1.57
C PRO A 96 -7.72 -2.73 -3.03
N ASP A 97 -8.61 -3.39 -3.79
CA ASP A 97 -8.37 -3.63 -5.23
C ASP A 97 -8.43 -2.36 -6.08
N THR A 98 -8.87 -1.25 -5.50
CA THR A 98 -8.82 0.08 -6.11
C THR A 98 -7.39 0.52 -6.42
N ILE A 99 -6.36 -0.13 -5.87
CA ILE A 99 -4.96 0.16 -6.24
C ILE A 99 -4.68 0.07 -7.74
N PHE A 100 -5.44 -0.76 -8.45
CA PHE A 100 -5.32 -0.99 -9.89
C PHE A 100 -6.22 -0.08 -10.73
N ASN A 101 -6.99 0.82 -10.11
CA ASN A 101 -7.84 1.75 -10.83
C ASN A 101 -6.98 2.87 -11.45
N GLN A 102 -7.20 3.15 -12.74
CA GLN A 102 -6.50 4.22 -13.47
C GLN A 102 -6.71 5.62 -12.85
N ILE A 103 -7.90 5.90 -12.30
CA ILE A 103 -8.19 7.17 -11.62
C ILE A 103 -7.39 7.28 -10.34
N TYR A 104 -7.29 6.16 -9.60
CA TYR A 104 -6.42 6.08 -8.44
C TYR A 104 -5.01 6.44 -9.03
N GLN A 105 -4.41 5.69 -9.95
CA GLN A 105 -3.00 5.90 -10.38
C GLN A 105 -2.67 7.30 -10.92
N LYS A 106 -3.58 7.93 -11.68
CA LYS A 106 -3.39 9.28 -12.22
C LYS A 106 -3.21 10.35 -11.14
N ASN A 107 -3.79 10.14 -9.96
CA ASN A 107 -3.74 11.14 -8.89
C ASN A 107 -2.44 11.12 -8.09
N TRP A 108 -1.48 10.21 -8.36
CA TRP A 108 -0.22 10.12 -7.61
C TRP A 108 1.00 9.88 -8.50
N SER A 109 0.91 10.38 -9.73
CA SER A 109 2.08 10.62 -10.57
C SER A 109 3.08 11.60 -9.95
N THR A 110 2.74 12.23 -8.82
CA THR A 110 3.61 13.15 -8.06
C THR A 110 3.65 12.79 -6.57
N TRP A 111 4.85 12.67 -6.01
CA TRP A 111 5.15 12.56 -4.59
C TRP A 111 6.27 13.54 -4.20
N ASN A 112 5.87 14.67 -3.60
CA ASN A 112 6.77 15.66 -2.98
C ASN A 112 7.96 16.13 -3.84
N GLY A 113 7.90 16.03 -5.17
CA GLY A 113 9.03 16.41 -6.05
C GLY A 113 10.20 15.42 -6.01
N LEU A 114 10.00 14.21 -5.46
CA LEU A 114 11.01 13.15 -5.33
C LEU A 114 10.71 11.95 -6.23
N GLU A 115 9.90 12.16 -7.27
CA GLU A 115 9.48 11.11 -8.16
C GLU A 115 10.67 10.55 -8.95
N LEU A 116 10.74 9.22 -9.05
CA LEU A 116 11.66 8.52 -9.93
C LEU A 116 10.91 7.97 -11.14
N ASP A 117 11.61 7.83 -12.26
CA ASP A 117 11.07 7.22 -13.47
C ASP A 117 10.51 5.83 -13.17
N ASN A 118 9.30 5.56 -13.67
CA ASN A 118 8.58 4.29 -13.51
C ASN A 118 8.32 3.85 -12.07
N GLN A 119 8.48 4.72 -11.05
CA GLN A 119 8.34 4.32 -9.64
C GLN A 119 6.98 3.69 -9.34
N ALA A 120 5.90 4.18 -9.97
CA ALA A 120 4.55 3.66 -9.75
C ALA A 120 4.42 2.21 -10.23
N GLU A 121 5.00 1.89 -11.39
CA GLU A 121 5.06 0.52 -11.92
C GLU A 121 5.86 -0.39 -10.98
N ILE A 122 7.04 0.07 -10.53
CA ILE A 122 7.88 -0.66 -9.57
C ILE A 122 7.12 -0.91 -8.25
N GLY A 123 6.41 0.11 -7.74
CA GLY A 123 5.61 0.02 -6.53
C GLY A 123 4.47 -1.00 -6.64
N LEU A 124 3.69 -0.92 -7.73
CA LEU A 124 2.58 -1.85 -8.01
C LEU A 124 3.08 -3.27 -8.24
N LYS A 125 4.20 -3.43 -8.98
CA LYS A 125 4.83 -4.72 -9.19
C LYS A 125 5.30 -5.33 -7.88
N SER A 126 5.91 -4.55 -6.99
CA SER A 126 6.32 -5.02 -5.66
C SER A 126 5.13 -5.51 -4.83
N ILE A 127 4.00 -4.79 -4.85
CA ILE A 127 2.76 -5.25 -4.19
C ILE A 127 2.27 -6.55 -4.82
N TYR A 128 2.20 -6.62 -6.14
CA TYR A 128 1.78 -7.83 -6.86
C TYR A 128 2.66 -9.03 -6.51
N ASP A 129 3.98 -8.89 -6.57
CA ASP A 129 4.95 -9.96 -6.32
C ASP A 129 4.87 -10.50 -4.89
N GLN A 130 4.57 -9.63 -3.91
CA GLN A 130 4.34 -10.05 -2.53
C GLN A 130 2.98 -10.73 -2.38
N CYS A 131 1.92 -10.13 -2.90
CA CYS A 131 0.55 -10.59 -2.68
C CYS A 131 0.15 -11.81 -3.49
N ILE A 132 0.81 -12.08 -4.62
CA ILE A 132 0.58 -13.33 -5.34
C ILE A 132 1.12 -14.55 -4.57
N LYS A 133 2.16 -14.34 -3.74
CA LYS A 133 2.73 -15.35 -2.86
C LYS A 133 1.91 -15.53 -1.59
N ASP A 134 1.37 -14.44 -1.04
CA ASP A 134 0.53 -14.40 0.18
C ASP A 134 -0.95 -14.75 -0.07
N ALA A 135 -1.35 -14.99 -1.33
CA ALA A 135 -2.73 -15.28 -1.68
C ALA A 135 -3.22 -16.61 -1.06
N PRO A 136 -4.40 -16.62 -0.40
CA PRO A 136 -4.86 -17.75 0.40
C PRO A 136 -5.26 -18.99 -0.42
N ASN A 137 -5.64 -18.80 -1.68
CA ASN A 137 -6.09 -19.87 -2.57
C ASN A 137 -5.94 -19.48 -4.05
N GLN A 138 -6.27 -20.39 -4.95
CA GLN A 138 -6.12 -20.19 -6.39
C GLN A 138 -7.07 -19.11 -6.95
N GLU A 139 -8.27 -18.99 -6.40
CA GLU A 139 -9.25 -17.98 -6.80
C GLU A 139 -8.74 -16.56 -6.50
N ALA A 140 -8.21 -16.35 -5.28
CA ALA A 140 -7.57 -15.11 -4.88
C ALA A 140 -6.39 -14.75 -5.80
N LYS A 141 -5.58 -15.74 -6.20
CA LYS A 141 -4.48 -15.54 -7.17
C LYS A 141 -5.00 -15.11 -8.53
N GLN A 142 -6.08 -15.73 -9.01
CA GLN A 142 -6.70 -15.40 -10.29
C GLN A 142 -7.32 -14.00 -10.27
N TYR A 143 -8.01 -13.63 -9.19
CA TYR A 143 -8.55 -12.29 -9.01
C TYR A 143 -7.44 -11.24 -9.08
N LEU A 144 -6.38 -11.39 -8.29
CA LEU A 144 -5.23 -10.49 -8.29
C LEU A 144 -4.57 -10.39 -9.67
N LYS A 145 -4.32 -11.52 -10.32
CA LYS A 145 -3.77 -11.56 -11.70
C LYS A 145 -4.64 -10.80 -12.68
N SER A 146 -5.95 -11.03 -12.65
CA SER A 146 -6.88 -10.37 -13.57
C SER A 146 -6.83 -8.85 -13.43
N LYS A 147 -6.82 -8.34 -12.18
CA LYS A 147 -6.75 -6.91 -11.90
C LYS A 147 -5.43 -6.29 -12.35
N TYR A 148 -4.31 -6.94 -12.03
CA TYR A 148 -2.98 -6.45 -12.38
C TYR A 148 -2.76 -6.43 -13.91
N TYR A 149 -3.19 -7.47 -14.64
CA TYR A 149 -3.03 -7.51 -16.09
C TYR A 149 -4.01 -6.63 -16.85
N THR A 150 -5.25 -6.47 -16.36
CA THR A 150 -6.23 -5.56 -16.98
C THR A 150 -5.78 -4.11 -16.89
N MET A 151 -5.01 -3.75 -15.86
CA MET A 151 -4.40 -2.44 -15.71
C MET A 151 -3.29 -2.17 -16.75
N ASN A 152 -2.56 -3.20 -17.18
CA ASN A 152 -1.40 -3.11 -18.05
C ASN A 152 -1.70 -3.34 -19.54
N ASN A 153 -2.99 -3.57 -19.89
CA ASN A 153 -3.49 -3.72 -21.26
C ASN A 153 -4.29 -2.48 -21.67
#